data_AF-A0A951SIQ1-F1
#
_entry.id   AF-A0A951SIQ1-F1
#
_cell.length_a   1.000
_cell.length_b   1.000
_cell.length_c   1.000
_cell.angle_alpha   90.00
_cell.angle_beta   90.00
_cell.angle_gamma   90.00
#
_symmetry.space_group_name_H-M   'P 1'
#
loop_
_entity.id
_entity.type
_entity.pdbx_description
1 polymer ?
#
loop_
_entity_poly.entity_id
_entity_poly.type
_entity_poly.pdbx_seq_one_letter_code
_entity_poly.pdbx_strand_id
1 'polypeptide(L)'
;MALIQWSGDWETGNPVIDYDHQMLVTITNQIFEIRRAPGITNGKIKQALIQLVRYVDQHFAREEALFSQTDYPHVAKHVAMHRELEKVVGEIVDLFEREPDLLNLDEVIEFLRRWLVDHILKHDMGYKKYLS
;
A
#
# COMPACT_ATOMS: atom_id res chain seq x y z
N MET A 1 -6.85 17.98 -5.28
CA MET A 1 -6.13 17.17 -6.30
C MET A 1 -5.66 15.93 -5.59
N ALA A 2 -5.87 14.75 -6.19
CA ALA A 2 -5.44 13.49 -5.59
C ALA A 2 -3.92 13.47 -5.38
N LEU A 3 -3.48 12.87 -4.29
CA LEU A 3 -2.07 12.69 -3.96
C LEU A 3 -1.36 11.77 -4.96
N ILE A 4 -2.06 10.72 -5.39
CA ILE A 4 -1.62 9.74 -6.37
C ILE A 4 -2.64 9.71 -7.50
N GLN A 5 -2.16 9.83 -8.73
CA GLN A 5 -2.95 9.61 -9.93
C GLN A 5 -2.57 8.26 -10.53
N TRP A 6 -3.53 7.34 -10.63
CA TRP A 6 -3.34 6.06 -11.29
C TRP A 6 -3.05 6.26 -12.78
N SER A 7 -2.11 5.47 -13.32
CA SER A 7 -1.83 5.38 -14.75
C SER A 7 -1.97 3.93 -15.21
N GLY A 8 -2.49 3.71 -16.42
CA GLY A 8 -2.51 2.38 -17.05
C GLY A 8 -1.12 1.78 -17.26
N ASP A 9 -0.05 2.60 -17.23
CA ASP A 9 1.33 2.11 -17.30
C ASP A 9 1.73 1.25 -16.10
N TRP A 10 0.93 1.27 -15.02
CA TRP A 10 1.16 0.51 -13.79
C TRP A 10 0.42 -0.84 -13.80
N GLU A 11 -0.27 -1.16 -14.89
CA GLU A 11 -0.98 -2.43 -15.03
C GLU A 11 -0.01 -3.59 -15.25
N THR A 12 -0.06 -4.54 -14.33
CA THR A 12 0.63 -5.83 -14.39
C THR A 12 0.02 -6.74 -15.47
N GLY A 13 -1.21 -6.48 -15.89
CA GLY A 13 -1.95 -7.34 -16.82
C GLY A 13 -2.74 -8.45 -16.12
N ASN A 14 -2.62 -8.57 -14.80
CA ASN A 14 -3.51 -9.41 -13.99
C ASN A 14 -4.62 -8.52 -13.38
N PRO A 15 -5.88 -8.70 -13.80
CA PRO A 15 -6.98 -7.83 -13.35
C PRO A 15 -7.20 -7.79 -11.84
N VAL A 16 -6.87 -8.88 -11.13
CA VAL A 16 -7.03 -8.94 -9.67
C VAL A 16 -5.96 -8.09 -8.99
N ILE A 17 -4.71 -8.18 -9.45
CA ILE A 17 -3.61 -7.39 -8.91
C ILE A 17 -3.75 -5.91 -9.26
N ASP A 18 -4.14 -5.61 -10.50
CA ASP A 18 -4.35 -4.23 -10.94
C ASP A 18 -5.49 -3.56 -10.17
N TYR A 19 -6.56 -4.31 -9.85
CA TYR A 19 -7.62 -3.84 -8.96
C TYR A 19 -7.11 -3.57 -7.55
N ASP A 20 -6.29 -4.47 -6.99
CA ASP A 20 -5.72 -4.27 -5.67
C ASP A 20 -4.86 -2.99 -5.61
N HIS A 21 -4.01 -2.75 -6.61
CA HIS A 21 -3.19 -1.55 -6.68
C HIS A 21 -4.05 -0.28 -6.76
N GLN A 22 -5.12 -0.27 -7.58
CA GLN A 22 -6.06 0.84 -7.64
C GLN A 22 -6.75 1.09 -6.29
N MET A 23 -7.09 0.03 -5.56
CA MET A 23 -7.69 0.13 -4.24
C MET A 23 -6.69 0.67 -3.20
N LEU A 24 -5.44 0.23 -3.21
CA LEU A 24 -4.38 0.77 -2.35
C LEU A 24 -4.13 2.27 -2.63
N VAL A 25 -4.13 2.67 -3.90
CA VAL A 25 -4.07 4.08 -4.31
C VAL A 25 -5.28 4.85 -3.79
N THR A 26 -6.47 4.28 -3.90
CA THR A 26 -7.72 4.89 -3.42
C THR A 26 -7.69 5.10 -1.91
N ILE A 27 -7.29 4.10 -1.13
CA ILE A 27 -7.19 4.19 0.33
C ILE A 27 -6.13 5.23 0.73
N THR A 28 -4.97 5.25 0.06
CA THR A 28 -3.91 6.23 0.34
C THR A 28 -4.36 7.66 0.06
N ASN A 29 -5.05 7.88 -1.07
CA ASN A 29 -5.68 9.16 -1.39
C ASN A 29 -6.75 9.53 -0.36
N GLN A 30 -7.55 8.58 0.12
CA GLN A 30 -8.56 8.84 1.14
C GLN A 30 -7.94 9.31 2.45
N ILE A 31 -6.83 8.70 2.91
CA ILE A 31 -6.10 9.16 4.11
C ILE A 31 -5.65 10.61 3.94
N PHE A 32 -5.10 10.95 2.77
CA PHE A 32 -4.69 12.32 2.45
C PHE A 32 -5.85 13.32 2.46
N GLU A 33 -6.99 12.98 1.86
CA GLU A 33 -8.16 13.86 1.85
C GLU A 33 -8.76 14.03 3.26
N ILE A 34 -8.83 12.96 4.07
CA ILE A 34 -9.26 13.05 5.47
C ILE A 34 -8.32 14.00 6.24
N ARG A 35 -7.00 13.89 6.03
CA ARG A 35 -5.98 14.73 6.67
C ARG A 35 -6.17 16.23 6.38
N ARG A 36 -6.69 16.57 5.20
CA ARG A 36 -6.91 17.95 4.74
C ARG A 36 -8.31 18.48 5.01
N ALA A 37 -9.24 17.63 5.42
CA ALA A 37 -10.62 18.03 5.67
C ALA A 37 -10.73 18.91 6.94
N PRO A 38 -11.60 19.94 6.93
CA PRO A 38 -11.89 20.71 8.14
C PRO A 38 -12.60 19.83 9.19
N GLY A 39 -12.30 20.04 10.47
CA GLY A 39 -12.92 19.28 11.56
C GLY A 39 -12.53 17.81 11.59
N ILE A 40 -11.31 17.49 11.16
CA ILE A 40 -10.75 16.14 11.20
C ILE A 40 -10.79 15.55 12.61
N THR A 41 -11.09 14.25 12.69
CA THR A 41 -11.00 13.49 13.93
C THR A 41 -10.00 12.35 13.78
N ASN A 42 -9.23 12.09 14.83
CA ASN A 42 -8.27 10.97 14.86
C ASN A 42 -8.96 9.63 14.59
N GLY A 43 -10.24 9.48 14.96
CA GLY A 43 -11.02 8.28 14.66
C GLY A 43 -11.14 7.97 13.17
N LYS A 44 -11.35 8.97 12.30
CA LYS A 44 -11.44 8.75 10.84
C LYS A 44 -10.10 8.34 10.24
N ILE A 45 -9.02 8.98 10.68
CA ILE A 45 -7.65 8.62 10.24
C ILE A 45 -7.30 7.21 10.71
N LYS A 46 -7.58 6.86 11.97
CA LYS A 46 -7.34 5.52 12.51
C LYS A 46 -8.05 4.45 11.68
N GLN A 47 -9.33 4.66 11.36
CA GLN A 47 -10.10 3.72 10.55
C GLN A 47 -9.49 3.53 9.15
N ALA A 48 -9.07 4.62 8.52
CA ALA A 48 -8.44 4.57 7.20
C ALA A 48 -7.05 3.87 7.23
N LEU A 49 -6.25 4.10 8.27
CA LEU A 49 -4.98 3.39 8.47
C LEU A 49 -5.20 1.89 8.70
N ILE A 50 -6.17 1.49 9.53
CA ILE A 50 -6.51 0.07 9.74
C ILE A 50 -7.00 -0.57 8.44
N GLN A 51 -7.80 0.14 7.65
CA GLN A 51 -8.24 -0.33 6.34
C GLN A 51 -7.04 -0.55 5.41
N LEU A 52 -6.08 0.39 5.39
CA LEU A 52 -4.86 0.25 4.60
C LEU A 52 -4.07 -1.00 5.01
N VAL A 53 -3.78 -1.19 6.31
CA VAL A 53 -3.03 -2.36 6.81
C VAL A 53 -3.69 -3.66 6.38
N ARG A 54 -5.01 -3.78 6.56
CA ARG A 54 -5.75 -4.99 6.16
C ARG A 54 -5.67 -5.24 4.67
N TYR A 55 -5.76 -4.19 3.86
CA TYR A 55 -5.76 -4.34 2.41
C TYR A 55 -4.37 -4.66 1.87
N VAL A 56 -3.32 -4.10 2.47
CA VAL A 56 -1.91 -4.42 2.19
C VAL A 56 -1.63 -5.90 2.45
N ASP A 57 -1.98 -6.42 3.63
CA ASP A 57 -1.80 -7.84 3.99
C ASP A 57 -2.51 -8.77 3.00
N GLN A 58 -3.77 -8.44 2.66
CA GLN A 58 -4.55 -9.23 1.69
C GLN A 58 -3.98 -9.19 0.27
N HIS A 59 -3.50 -8.02 -0.17
CA HIS A 59 -2.87 -7.85 -1.48
C HIS A 59 -1.56 -8.65 -1.56
N PHE A 60 -0.67 -8.52 -0.57
CA PHE A 60 0.57 -9.29 -0.52
C PHE A 60 0.32 -10.79 -0.45
N ALA A 61 -0.65 -11.25 0.32
CA ALA A 61 -1.02 -12.66 0.34
C ALA A 61 -1.46 -13.18 -1.05
N ARG A 62 -2.16 -12.35 -1.84
CA ARG A 62 -2.56 -12.69 -3.22
C ARG A 62 -1.36 -12.74 -4.17
N GLU A 63 -0.46 -11.77 -4.11
CA GLU A 63 0.77 -11.79 -4.91
C GLU A 63 1.67 -12.97 -4.56
N GLU A 64 1.84 -13.26 -3.28
CA GLU A 64 2.68 -14.37 -2.82
C GLU A 64 2.09 -15.73 -3.24
N ALA A 65 0.76 -15.88 -3.18
CA ALA A 65 0.07 -17.03 -3.72
C ALA A 65 0.23 -17.14 -5.25
N LEU A 66 0.26 -16.01 -5.96
CA LEU A 66 0.53 -15.95 -7.39
C LEU A 66 1.96 -16.38 -7.70
N PHE A 67 2.95 -15.94 -6.93
CA PHE A 67 4.36 -16.33 -7.11
C PHE A 67 4.54 -17.85 -7.06
N SER A 68 3.81 -18.54 -6.18
CA SER A 68 3.85 -20.01 -6.07
C SER A 68 3.39 -20.76 -7.33
N GLN A 69 2.72 -20.07 -8.25
CA GLN A 69 2.17 -20.60 -9.50
C GLN A 69 2.97 -20.16 -10.73
N THR A 70 4.12 -19.49 -10.53
CA THR A 70 4.95 -18.92 -11.59
C THR A 70 6.42 -19.26 -11.42
N ASP A 71 7.22 -19.05 -12.46
CA ASP A 71 8.69 -19.15 -12.41
C ASP A 71 9.38 -17.84 -11.98
N TYR A 72 8.69 -16.96 -11.24
CA TYR A 72 9.26 -15.69 -10.79
C TYR A 72 10.48 -15.93 -9.87
N PRO A 73 11.71 -15.53 -10.25
CA PRO A 73 12.92 -15.94 -9.52
C PRO A 73 13.23 -15.12 -8.27
N HIS A 74 12.50 -14.02 -8.03
CA HIS A 74 12.81 -13.07 -6.97
C HIS A 74 11.82 -13.11 -5.79
N VAL A 75 11.05 -14.19 -5.66
CA VAL A 75 10.02 -14.37 -4.61
C VAL A 75 10.53 -13.99 -3.21
N ALA A 76 11.66 -14.57 -2.78
CA ALA A 76 12.16 -14.37 -1.42
C ALA A 76 12.49 -12.88 -1.13
N LYS A 77 13.06 -12.18 -2.11
CA LYS A 77 13.35 -10.75 -1.99
C LYS A 77 12.07 -9.93 -1.97
N HIS A 78 11.09 -10.30 -2.79
CA HIS A 78 9.80 -9.63 -2.88
C HIS A 78 9.03 -9.73 -1.56
N VAL A 79 8.87 -10.95 -1.04
CA VAL A 79 8.22 -11.22 0.26
C VAL A 79 8.91 -10.47 1.40
N ALA A 80 10.25 -10.37 1.39
CA ALA A 80 10.95 -9.60 2.42
C ALA A 80 10.56 -8.11 2.43
N MET A 81 10.30 -7.51 1.27
CA MET A 81 9.81 -6.12 1.18
C MET A 81 8.38 -5.98 1.71
N HIS A 82 7.52 -6.98 1.46
CA HIS A 82 6.16 -7.03 2.02
C HIS A 82 6.17 -7.05 3.54
N ARG A 83 6.96 -7.96 4.12
CA ARG A 83 7.07 -8.12 5.57
C ARG A 83 7.62 -6.86 6.26
N GLU A 84 8.55 -6.17 5.61
CA GLU A 84 9.06 -4.89 6.12
C GLU A 84 7.99 -3.80 6.11
N LEU A 85 7.21 -3.68 5.01
CA LEU A 85 6.11 -2.71 4.99
C LEU A 85 5.06 -3.05 6.04
N GLU A 86 4.60 -4.29 6.13
CA GLU A 86 3.60 -4.75 7.10
C GLU A 86 3.99 -4.37 8.53
N LYS A 87 5.27 -4.58 8.88
CA LYS A 87 5.82 -4.16 10.16
C LYS A 87 5.73 -2.65 10.35
N VAL A 88 6.21 -1.86 9.39
CA VAL A 88 6.19 -0.39 9.47
C VAL A 88 4.77 0.16 9.59
N VAL A 89 3.82 -0.35 8.79
CA VAL A 89 2.43 0.12 8.86
C VAL A 89 1.74 -0.31 10.15
N GLY A 90 2.10 -1.46 10.72
CA GLY A 90 1.68 -1.88 12.06
C GLY A 90 2.18 -0.91 13.14
N GLU A 91 3.46 -0.58 13.13
CA GLU A 91 4.07 0.38 14.06
C GLU A 91 3.42 1.78 13.96
N ILE A 92 3.08 2.22 12.75
CA ILE A 92 2.36 3.47 12.50
C ILE A 92 0.97 3.43 13.15
N VAL A 93 0.21 2.34 12.98
CA VAL A 93 -1.13 2.20 13.57
C VAL A 93 -1.06 2.18 15.10
N ASP A 94 -0.13 1.42 15.66
CA ASP A 94 0.05 1.31 17.11
C ASP A 94 0.46 2.65 17.74
N LEU A 95 1.40 3.37 17.11
CA LEU A 95 1.81 4.70 17.57
C LEU A 95 0.66 5.70 17.45
N PHE A 96 -0.08 5.68 16.33
CA PHE A 96 -1.23 6.55 16.14
C PHE A 96 -2.35 6.30 17.15
N GLU A 97 -2.54 5.04 17.58
CA GLU A 97 -3.51 4.69 18.61
C GLU A 97 -3.11 5.19 20.00
N ARG A 98 -1.82 5.12 20.35
CA ARG A 98 -1.33 5.50 21.68
C ARG A 98 -1.10 7.00 21.81
N GLU A 99 -0.43 7.59 20.84
CA GLU A 99 0.13 8.94 20.89
C GLU A 99 0.00 9.62 19.50
N PRO A 100 -1.23 9.89 19.02
CA PRO A 100 -1.48 10.40 17.67
C PRO A 100 -0.76 11.72 17.37
N ASP A 101 -0.53 12.55 18.39
CA ASP A 101 0.13 13.85 18.25
C ASP A 101 1.64 13.75 18.00
N LEU A 102 2.26 12.60 18.30
CA LEU A 102 3.67 12.35 18.00
C LEU A 102 3.93 11.98 16.54
N LEU A 103 2.88 11.57 15.83
CA LEU A 103 3.00 11.07 14.48
C LEU A 103 2.74 12.20 13.48
N ASN A 104 3.76 12.55 12.70
CA ASN A 104 3.59 13.46 11.59
C ASN A 104 2.84 12.76 10.45
N LEU A 105 1.52 12.95 10.40
CA LEU A 105 0.67 12.31 9.38
C LEU A 105 1.09 12.65 7.95
N ASP A 106 1.62 13.86 7.70
CA ASP A 106 2.04 14.25 6.37
C ASP A 106 3.29 13.46 5.92
N GLU A 107 4.21 13.17 6.84
CA GLU A 107 5.37 12.29 6.59
C GLU A 107 4.95 10.83 6.37
N VAL A 108 3.98 10.33 7.15
CA VAL A 108 3.44 8.98 6.97
C VAL A 108 2.76 8.84 5.61
N ILE A 109 1.93 9.81 5.22
CA ILE A 109 1.27 9.81 3.92
C ILE A 109 2.31 9.83 2.79
N GLU A 110 3.35 10.66 2.90
CA GLU A 110 4.41 10.73 1.90
C GLU A 110 5.27 9.45 1.86
N PHE A 111 5.48 8.79 2.99
CA PHE A 111 6.10 7.47 3.04
C PHE A 111 5.26 6.43 2.31
N LEU A 112 3.97 6.31 2.65
CA LEU A 112 3.04 5.35 2.04
C LEU A 112 2.94 5.56 0.52
N ARG A 113 2.82 6.83 0.10
CA ARG A 113 2.80 7.23 -1.31
C ARG A 113 4.04 6.74 -2.05
N ARG A 114 5.22 7.07 -1.52
CA ARG A 114 6.49 6.72 -2.16
C ARG A 114 6.68 5.21 -2.21
N TRP A 115 6.43 4.53 -1.08
CA TRP A 115 6.56 3.08 -1.01
C TRP A 115 5.66 2.41 -2.05
N LEU A 116 4.37 2.76 -2.10
CA LEU A 116 3.41 2.15 -3.03
C LEU A 116 3.82 2.36 -4.50
N VAL A 117 4.13 3.60 -4.89
CA VAL A 117 4.50 3.91 -6.27
C VAL A 117 5.81 3.26 -6.67
N ASP A 118 6.83 3.31 -5.80
CA ASP A 118 8.12 2.69 -6.07
C ASP A 118 8.03 1.17 -6.12
N HIS A 119 7.26 0.55 -5.22
CA HIS A 119 7.10 -0.90 -5.18
C HIS A 119 6.40 -1.41 -6.43
N ILE A 120 5.29 -0.80 -6.83
CA ILE A 120 4.60 -1.13 -8.08
C ILE A 120 5.56 -1.04 -9.26
N LEU A 121 6.19 0.12 -9.46
CA LEU A 121 6.99 0.38 -10.65
C LEU A 121 8.30 -0.41 -10.71
N LYS A 122 8.94 -0.68 -9.57
CA LYS A 122 10.29 -1.29 -9.52
C LYS A 122 10.25 -2.79 -9.21
N HIS A 123 9.19 -3.28 -8.59
CA HIS A 123 9.11 -4.66 -8.10
C HIS A 123 7.95 -5.41 -8.74
N ASP A 124 6.74 -4.86 -8.71
CA ASP A 124 5.55 -5.57 -9.19
C ASP A 124 5.55 -5.73 -10.71
N MET A 125 5.91 -4.66 -11.42
CA MET A 125 6.14 -4.72 -12.86
C MET A 125 7.23 -5.73 -13.26
N GLY A 126 8.11 -6.12 -12.33
CA GLY A 126 9.15 -7.12 -12.57
C GLY A 126 8.61 -8.55 -12.70
N TYR A 127 7.49 -8.88 -12.06
CA TYR A 127 6.87 -10.20 -12.19
C TYR A 127 5.87 -10.27 -13.35
N LYS A 128 5.45 -9.14 -13.94
CA LYS A 128 4.50 -9.06 -15.07
C LYS A 128 4.77 -10.09 -16.17
N LYS A 129 6.03 -10.26 -16.58
CA LYS A 129 6.42 -11.19 -17.67
C LYS A 129 6.23 -12.68 -17.34
N TYR A 130 5.92 -13.01 -16.08
CA TYR A 130 5.63 -14.36 -15.61
C TYR A 130 4.12 -14.60 -15.41
N LEU A 131 3.31 -13.56 -15.58
CA LEU A 131 1.86 -13.65 -15.59
C LEU A 131 1.43 -13.97 -17.01
N SER A 132 1.04 -15.23 -17.24
CA SER A 132 0.69 -15.76 -18.56
C SER A 132 -0.61 -15.18 -19.10
#